data_AF-H1YC54-F1
#
_entry.id   AF-H1YC54-F1
#
_cell.length_a   1.000
_cell.length_b   1.000
_cell.length_c   1.000
_cell.angle_alpha   90.00
_cell.angle_beta   90.00
_cell.angle_gamma   90.00
#
_symmetry.space_group_name_H-M   'P 1'
#
loop_
_entity.id
_entity.type
_entity.pdbx_description
1 polymer ?
#
loop_
_entity_poly.entity_id
_entity_poly.type
_entity_poly.pdbx_seq_one_letter_code
_entity_poly.pdbx_strand_id
1 'polypeptide(L)' 'MKTKLSNNSFFRTHKSFSAEEIMAAGGAMAFGIKSGKDNYKLIEALKAVPPIEPFSDDEWAQILRQLKDSKY' A
#
# COMPACT_ATOMS: atom_id res chain seq x y z
N MET A 1 14.92 40.60 3.52
CA MET A 1 14.31 39.99 2.32
C MET A 1 13.69 38.65 2.73
N LYS A 2 12.37 38.48 2.54
CA LYS A 2 11.68 37.22 2.83
C LYS A 2 11.93 36.24 1.67
N THR A 3 12.72 35.21 1.88
CA THR A 3 12.95 34.14 0.90
C THR A 3 11.66 33.35 0.74
N LYS A 4 10.98 33.51 -0.40
CA LYS A 4 9.89 32.63 -0.83
C LYS A 4 10.50 31.23 -1.05
N LEU A 5 10.33 30.32 -0.10
CA LEU A 5 10.51 28.90 -0.37
C LEU A 5 9.41 28.51 -1.39
N SER A 6 9.80 28.28 -2.64
CA SER A 6 8.92 27.65 -3.61
C SER A 6 8.60 26.24 -3.12
N ASN A 7 7.31 25.91 -3.02
CA ASN A 7 6.82 24.55 -2.76
C ASN A 7 7.37 23.59 -3.83
N ASN A 8 8.50 22.94 -3.54
CA ASN A 8 9.02 21.84 -4.34
C ASN A 8 8.12 20.61 -4.16
N SER A 9 7.03 20.58 -4.92
CA SER A 9 6.07 19.48 -5.05
C SER A 9 6.63 18.28 -5.84
N PHE A 10 7.95 18.09 -5.88
CA PHE A 10 8.59 17.11 -6.77
C PHE A 10 8.39 15.63 -6.34
N PHE A 11 7.91 15.37 -5.11
CA PHE A 11 7.81 14.01 -4.56
C PHE A 11 6.38 13.56 -4.17
N ARG A 12 5.35 14.40 -4.34
CA ARG A 12 3.97 14.00 -4.06
C ARG A 12 3.24 13.67 -5.36
N THR A 13 3.40 12.42 -5.81
CA THR A 13 2.64 11.88 -6.95
C THR A 13 1.18 11.61 -6.61
N HIS A 14 0.85 11.51 -5.32
CA HIS A 14 -0.49 11.20 -4.84
C HIS A 14 -0.87 12.07 -3.64
N LYS A 15 -2.18 12.24 -3.46
CA LYS A 15 -2.75 12.90 -2.28
C LYS A 15 -2.53 12.02 -1.05
N SER A 16 -1.71 12.51 -0.12
CA SER A 16 -1.45 11.89 1.18
C SER A 16 -2.37 12.51 2.23
N PHE A 17 -2.76 11.72 3.23
CA PHE A 17 -3.57 12.17 4.36
C PHE A 17 -2.86 11.80 5.67
N SER A 18 -2.97 12.65 6.68
CA SER A 18 -2.37 12.41 8.01
C SER A 18 -3.22 11.42 8.82
N ALA A 19 -2.62 10.86 9.88
CA ALA A 19 -3.34 9.97 10.80
C ALA A 19 -4.50 10.71 11.49
N GLU A 20 -4.31 11.99 11.82
CA GLU A 20 -5.32 12.85 12.43
C GLU A 20 -6.49 13.09 11.49
N GLU A 21 -6.24 13.32 10.20
CA GLU A 21 -7.29 13.44 9.18
C GLU A 21 -8.11 12.15 9.04
N ILE A 22 -7.45 11.00 9.09
CA ILE A 22 -8.10 9.69 9.03
C ILE A 22 -8.95 9.45 10.29
N MET A 23 -8.44 9.80 11.46
CA MET A 23 -9.15 9.67 12.74
C MET A 23 -10.36 10.60 12.81
N ALA A 24 -10.21 11.87 12.41
CA ALA A 24 -11.29 12.85 12.37
C ALA A 24 -12.40 12.46 11.39
N ALA A 25 -12.08 11.71 10.32
CA ALA A 25 -13.07 11.18 9.40
C ALA A 25 -13.92 10.03 9.98
N GLY A 26 -13.60 9.55 11.19
CA GLY A 26 -14.24 8.41 11.85
C GLY A 26 -13.42 7.12 11.77
N GLY A 27 -12.11 7.22 11.54
CA GLY A 27 -11.19 6.10 11.37
C GLY A 27 -11.01 5.64 9.93
N ALA A 28 -10.08 4.71 9.71
CA ALA A 28 -9.64 4.28 8.37
C ALA A 28 -10.78 3.76 7.47
N MET A 29 -11.76 3.05 8.04
CA MET A 29 -12.88 2.49 7.29
C MET A 29 -13.82 3.60 6.78
N ALA A 30 -14.24 4.51 7.66
CA ALA A 30 -15.09 5.65 7.30
C ALA A 30 -14.38 6.59 6.33
N PHE A 31 -13.07 6.80 6.53
CA PHE A 31 -12.21 7.56 5.63
C PHE A 31 -12.15 6.94 4.23
N GLY A 32 -11.99 5.61 4.12
CA GLY A 32 -11.96 4.89 2.83
C GLY A 32 -13.25 5.07 2.04
N ILE A 33 -14.40 4.89 2.69
CA ILE A 33 -15.73 5.09 2.08
C ILE A 33 -15.89 6.54 1.59
N LYS A 34 -15.60 7.53 2.45
CA LYS A 34 -15.70 8.96 2.10
C LYS A 34 -14.74 9.39 0.99
N SER A 35 -13.61 8.72 0.87
CA SER A 35 -12.59 9.00 -0.14
C SER A 35 -12.89 8.35 -1.50
N GLY A 36 -14.06 7.70 -1.64
CA GLY A 36 -14.43 6.99 -2.87
C GLY A 36 -13.56 5.76 -3.15
N LYS A 37 -12.80 5.29 -2.16
CA LYS A 37 -12.07 4.02 -2.26
C LYS A 37 -13.06 2.90 -1.99
N ASP A 38 -13.62 2.40 -3.07
CA ASP A 38 -14.53 1.27 -3.04
C ASP A 38 -13.75 -0.04 -2.89
N ASN A 39 -13.76 -0.58 -1.67
CA ASN A 39 -13.15 -1.86 -1.36
C ASN A 39 -13.79 -3.01 -2.17
N TYR A 40 -15.00 -2.83 -2.72
CA TYR A 40 -15.68 -3.84 -3.51
C TYR A 40 -14.91 -4.17 -4.80
N LYS A 41 -14.37 -3.17 -5.49
CA LYS A 41 -13.52 -3.37 -6.67
C LYS A 41 -12.25 -4.15 -6.35
N LEU A 42 -11.67 -3.89 -5.17
CA LEU A 42 -10.50 -4.64 -4.70
C LEU A 42 -10.88 -6.10 -4.42
N ILE A 43 -12.02 -6.34 -3.77
CA ILE A 43 -12.53 -7.68 -3.49
C ILE A 43 -12.84 -8.45 -4.78
N GLU A 44 -13.49 -7.82 -5.74
CA GLU A 44 -13.76 -8.44 -7.05
C GLU A 44 -12.48 -8.77 -7.80
N ALA A 45 -11.51 -7.85 -7.81
CA ALA A 45 -10.20 -8.10 -8.40
C ALA A 45 -9.53 -9.30 -7.73
N LEU A 46 -9.50 -9.36 -6.38
CA LEU A 46 -8.92 -10.47 -5.62
C LEU A 46 -9.64 -11.81 -5.86
N LYS A 47 -10.95 -11.81 -6.05
CA LYS A 47 -11.73 -13.01 -6.41
C LYS A 47 -11.45 -13.49 -7.84
N ALA A 48 -11.13 -12.55 -8.74
CA ALA A 48 -10.80 -12.83 -10.13
C ALA A 48 -9.32 -13.21 -10.32
N VAL A 49 -8.49 -13.12 -9.27
CA VAL A 49 -7.08 -13.56 -9.35
C VAL A 49 -7.07 -15.07 -9.63
N PRO A 50 -6.25 -15.53 -10.61
CA PRO A 50 -6.08 -16.95 -10.85
C PRO A 50 -5.62 -17.64 -9.56
N PRO A 51 -5.98 -18.92 -9.36
CA PRO A 51 -5.49 -19.67 -8.21
C PRO A 51 -3.98 -19.52 -8.14
N ILE A 52 -3.49 -19.10 -6.96
CA ILE A 52 -2.06 -18.93 -6.75
C ILE A 52 -1.39 -20.25 -7.08
N GLU A 53 -0.40 -20.21 -7.98
CA GLU A 53 0.46 -21.37 -8.20
C GLU A 53 1.28 -21.51 -6.92
N PRO A 54 1.03 -22.54 -6.09
CA PRO A 54 1.84 -22.73 -4.92
C PRO A 54 3.26 -23.00 -5.40
N PHE A 55 4.23 -22.35 -4.77
CA PHE A 55 5.63 -22.70 -4.98
C PHE A 55 5.79 -24.20 -4.77
N SER A 56 6.53 -24.84 -5.66
CA SER A 56 7.01 -26.19 -5.42
C SER A 56 7.87 -26.23 -4.15
N ASP A 57 7.99 -27.40 -3.53
CA ASP A 57 8.80 -27.55 -2.30
C ASP A 57 10.26 -27.10 -2.52
N ASP A 58 10.79 -27.30 -3.73
CA ASP A 58 12.13 -26.88 -4.13
C ASP A 58 12.27 -25.34 -4.23
N GLU A 59 11.29 -24.68 -4.83
CA GLU A 59 11.26 -23.21 -4.92
C GLU A 59 11.10 -22.59 -3.53
N TRP A 60 10.27 -23.18 -2.69
CA TRP A 60 10.08 -22.75 -1.31
C TRP A 60 11.37 -22.89 -0.50
N ALA A 61 12.07 -24.03 -0.64
CA ALA A 61 13.36 -24.26 0.01
C ALA A 61 14.43 -23.27 -0.47
N GLN A 62 14.46 -22.92 -1.76
CA GLN A 62 15.38 -21.91 -2.30
C GLN A 62 15.09 -20.51 -1.76
N ILE A 63 13.83 -20.10 -1.71
CA ILE A 63 13.42 -18.80 -1.15
C ILE A 63 13.80 -18.72 0.33
N LEU A 64 13.52 -19.76 1.11
CA LEU A 64 13.89 -19.81 2.53
C LEU A 64 15.41 -19.75 2.74
N ARG A 65 16.18 -20.39 1.85
CA ARG A 65 17.64 -20.31 1.88
C ARG A 65 18.13 -18.90 1.56
N GLN A 66 17.60 -18.26 0.51
CA GLN A 66 17.93 -16.87 0.17
C GLN A 66 17.58 -15.91 1.31
N LEU A 67 16.45 -16.11 1.99
CA LEU A 67 16.03 -15.28 3.11
C LEU A 67 16.92 -15.46 4.35
N LYS A 68 17.42 -16.68 4.56
CA LYS A 68 18.40 -16.99 5.61
C LYS A 68 19.78 -16.40 5.32
N ASP A 69 20.19 -16.45 4.06
CA ASP A 69 21.48 -15.95 3.58
C ASP A 69 21.45 -14.42 3.39
N SER A 70 20.28 -13.80 3.20
CA SER A 70 20.07 -12.36 3.24
C SER A 70 20.04 -11.83 4.68
N LYS A 71 21.11 -12.07 5.43
CA LYS A 71 21.42 -11.28 6.63
C LYS A 71 22.42 -10.19 6.22
N TYR A 72 21.87 -9.00 5.94
CA TYR A 72 22.56 -7.72 5.72
C TYR A 72 23.61 -7.69 4.60
#